data_AF-A0A935F987-F1
#
_entry.id   AF-A0A935F987-F1
#
_cell.length_a   1.000
_cell.length_b   1.000
_cell.length_c   1.000
_cell.angle_alpha   90.00
_cell.angle_beta   90.00
_cell.angle_gamma   90.00
#
_symmetry.space_group_name_H-M   'P 1'
#
loop_
_entity.id
_entity.type
_entity.pdbx_description
1 polymer ?
#
loop_
_entity_poly.entity_id
_entity_poly.type
_entity_poly.pdbx_seq_one_letter_code
_entity_poly.pdbx_strand_id
1 'polypeptide(L)'
;METHVEALKKNALFRLQELEKKMLRAEKRKFNDQQRQIQRLKEKLFPGNGLQERKENMSGYYALWGKDFIDALYNASPGLEQEFVILEAH
;
A
#
# COMPACT_ATOMS: atom_id res chain seq x y z
N MET A 1 40.18 -8.16 -37.96
CA MET A 1 39.44 -9.03 -37.03
C MET A 1 39.30 -8.40 -35.65
N GLU A 2 40.34 -7.76 -35.11
CA GLU A 2 40.31 -7.08 -33.79
C GLU A 2 39.21 -6.02 -33.63
N THR A 3 39.02 -5.15 -34.62
CA THR A 3 37.97 -4.12 -34.61
C THR A 3 36.56 -4.71 -34.49
N HIS A 4 36.34 -5.89 -35.08
CA HIS A 4 35.05 -6.58 -35.04
C HIS A 4 34.80 -7.21 -33.66
N VAL A 5 35.87 -7.68 -32.99
CA VAL A 5 35.83 -8.22 -31.62
C VAL A 5 35.59 -7.10 -30.60
N GLU A 6 36.25 -5.94 -30.77
CA GLU A 6 36.03 -4.76 -29.92
C GLU A 6 34.61 -4.21 -30.05
N ALA A 7 34.08 -4.13 -31.28
CA ALA A 7 32.70 -3.71 -31.50
C ALA A 7 31.70 -4.66 -30.83
N LEU A 8 31.93 -5.98 -30.92
CA LEU A 8 31.11 -6.99 -30.23
C LEU A 8 31.16 -6.84 -28.71
N LYS A 9 32.36 -6.65 -28.14
CA LYS A 9 32.55 -6.43 -26.70
C LYS A 9 31.82 -5.18 -26.22
N LYS A 10 31.93 -4.07 -26.95
CA LYS A 10 31.24 -2.81 -26.64
C LYS A 10 29.72 -2.97 -26.67
N ASN A 11 29.20 -3.67 -27.67
CA ASN A 11 27.76 -3.95 -27.78
C ASN A 11 27.25 -4.86 -26.65
N ALA A 12 28.03 -5.87 -26.25
CA ALA A 12 27.68 -6.73 -25.12
C ALA A 12 27.63 -5.95 -23.80
N LEU A 13 28.64 -5.09 -23.55
CA LEU A 13 28.68 -4.24 -22.36
C LEU A 13 27.48 -3.27 -22.31
N PHE A 14 27.16 -2.65 -23.44
CA PHE A 14 26.01 -1.75 -23.54
C PHE A 14 24.70 -2.48 -23.23
N ARG A 15 24.51 -3.69 -23.75
CA ARG A 15 23.32 -4.51 -23.46
C ARG A 15 23.20 -4.89 -21.98
N LEU A 16 24.33 -5.17 -21.32
CA LEU A 16 24.36 -5.44 -19.88
C LEU A 16 23.93 -4.22 -19.06
N GLN A 17 24.43 -3.03 -19.41
CA GLN A 17 24.04 -1.77 -18.74
C GLN A 17 22.55 -1.45 -18.93
N GLU A 18 22.01 -1.69 -20.12
CA GLU A 18 20.58 -1.51 -20.37
C GLU A 18 19.72 -2.52 -19.61
N LEU A 19 20.20 -3.76 -19.46
CA LEU A 19 19.52 -4.77 -18.64
C LEU A 19 19.49 -4.35 -17.16
N GLU A 20 20.63 -3.90 -16.61
CA GLU A 20 20.74 -3.43 -15.24
C GLU A 20 19.75 -2.29 -14.95
N LYS A 21 19.72 -1.26 -15.81
CA LYS A 21 18.77 -0.15 -15.68
C LYS A 21 17.32 -0.63 -15.72
N LYS A 22 16.99 -1.59 -16.59
CA LYS A 22 15.64 -2.17 -16.67
C LYS A 22 15.27 -2.92 -15.39
N MET A 23 16.19 -3.71 -14.83
CA MET A 23 15.98 -4.42 -13.57
C MET A 23 15.75 -3.44 -12.42
N LEU A 24 16.60 -2.43 -12.26
CA LEU A 24 16.44 -1.39 -11.23
C LEU A 24 15.11 -0.63 -11.35
N ARG A 25 14.66 -0.31 -12.57
CA ARG A 25 13.36 0.33 -12.80
C ARG A 25 12.19 -0.61 -12.47
N ALA A 26 12.31 -1.89 -12.80
CA ALA A 26 11.29 -2.88 -12.47
C ALA A 26 11.15 -3.05 -10.95
N GLU A 27 12.27 -3.14 -10.24
CA GLU A 27 12.32 -3.24 -8.80
C GLU A 27 11.74 -2.00 -8.11
N LYS A 28 12.16 -0.81 -8.53
CA LYS A 28 11.58 0.46 -8.04
C LYS A 28 10.07 0.52 -8.28
N ARG A 29 9.57 0.10 -9.44
CA ARG A 29 8.12 0.08 -9.71
C ARG A 29 7.38 -0.90 -8.79
N LYS A 30 7.90 -2.13 -8.66
CA LYS A 30 7.34 -3.16 -7.78
C LYS A 30 7.19 -2.66 -6.34
N PHE A 31 8.24 -2.06 -5.78
CA PHE A 31 8.19 -1.53 -4.43
C PHE A 31 7.36 -0.25 -4.31
N ASN A 32 7.34 0.61 -5.33
CA ASN A 32 6.54 1.83 -5.30
C ASN A 32 5.03 1.52 -5.25
N ASP A 33 4.56 0.54 -6.02
CA ASP A 33 3.15 0.12 -5.97
C ASP A 33 2.77 -0.41 -4.59
N GLN A 34 3.62 -1.27 -4.00
CA GLN A 34 3.40 -1.80 -2.65
C GLN A 34 3.44 -0.69 -1.59
N GLN A 35 4.41 0.21 -1.66
CA GLN A 35 4.52 1.36 -0.77
C GLN A 35 3.28 2.27 -0.87
N ARG A 36 2.80 2.53 -2.09
CA ARG A 36 1.56 3.29 -2.30
C ARG A 36 0.35 2.60 -1.70
N GLN A 37 0.22 1.28 -1.84
CA GLN A 37 -0.88 0.53 -1.25
C GLN A 37 -0.86 0.60 0.28
N ILE A 38 0.31 0.39 0.90
CA ILE A 38 0.50 0.51 2.35
C ILE A 38 0.17 1.93 2.81
N GLN A 39 0.67 2.94 2.10
CA GLN A 39 0.42 4.34 2.45
C GLN A 39 -1.07 4.69 2.38
N ARG A 40 -1.78 4.26 1.33
CA ARG A 40 -3.23 4.46 1.21
C ARG A 40 -4.00 3.76 2.34
N LEU A 41 -3.62 2.53 2.69
CA LEU A 41 -4.25 1.80 3.77
C LEU A 41 -4.03 2.51 5.11
N LYS A 42 -2.80 2.96 5.38
CA LYS A 42 -2.46 3.74 6.57
C LYS A 42 -3.26 5.04 6.63
N GLU A 43 -3.36 5.78 5.53
CA GLU A 43 -4.13 7.03 5.46
C GLU A 43 -5.61 6.81 5.72
N LYS A 44 -6.17 5.69 5.25
CA LYS A 44 -7.56 5.32 5.49
C LYS A 44 -7.82 4.95 6.95
N LEU A 45 -6.93 4.17 7.58
CA LEU A 45 -7.09 3.73 8.97
C LEU A 45 -6.67 4.80 10.00
N PHE A 46 -5.72 5.66 9.63
CA PHE A 46 -5.16 6.70 10.49
C PHE A 46 -5.13 8.06 9.76
N PRO A 47 -6.30 8.65 9.48
CA PRO A 47 -6.39 9.90 8.73
C PRO A 47 -5.59 11.01 9.42
N GLY A 48 -4.66 11.62 8.68
CA GLY A 48 -3.77 12.65 9.21
C GLY A 48 -2.83 12.18 10.33
N ASN A 49 -2.45 10.89 10.34
CA ASN A 49 -1.70 10.23 11.40
C ASN A 49 -2.38 10.29 12.79
N GLY A 50 -3.71 10.46 12.82
CA GLY A 50 -4.52 10.43 14.04
C GLY A 50 -5.47 9.23 14.07
N LEU A 51 -6.19 9.07 15.19
CA LEU A 51 -7.24 8.04 15.30
C LEU A 51 -8.42 8.35 14.37
N GLN A 52 -8.91 7.32 13.68
CA GLN A 52 -10.05 7.41 12.77
C GLN A 52 -11.29 8.01 13.45
N GLU A 53 -11.64 7.53 14.64
CA GLU A 53 -12.80 7.98 15.45
C GLU A 53 -12.78 9.48 15.79
N ARG A 54 -11.60 10.12 15.76
CA ARG A 54 -11.45 11.56 16.05
C ARG A 54 -11.62 12.45 14.81
N LYS A 55 -11.63 11.86 13.62
CA LYS A 55 -11.66 12.57 12.34
C LYS A 55 -12.92 12.26 11.54
N GLU A 56 -13.39 11.02 11.60
CA GLU A 56 -14.52 10.57 10.81
C GLU A 56 -15.81 10.61 11.61
N ASN A 57 -16.93 10.86 10.91
CA ASN A 57 -18.25 10.89 11.51
C ASN A 57 -18.95 9.53 11.35
N MET A 58 -19.46 9.00 12.46
CA MET A 58 -20.23 7.76 12.51
C MET A 58 -21.47 7.77 11.59
N SER A 59 -22.08 8.94 11.33
CA SER A 59 -23.29 9.04 10.51
C SER A 59 -23.10 8.54 9.09
N GLY A 60 -21.89 8.69 8.51
CA GLY A 60 -21.58 8.16 7.18
C GLY A 60 -21.58 6.63 7.16
N TYR A 61 -21.06 6.01 8.22
CA TYR A 61 -21.09 4.56 8.40
C TYR A 61 -22.53 4.05 8.58
N TYR A 62 -23.31 4.70 9.43
CA TYR A 62 -24.71 4.35 9.63
C TYR A 62 -25.55 4.51 8.36
N ALA A 63 -25.28 5.52 7.52
CA ALA A 63 -25.98 5.69 6.25
C ALA A 63 -25.70 4.55 5.24
N LEU A 64 -24.52 3.93 5.30
CA LEU A 64 -24.10 2.85 4.40
C LEU A 64 -24.56 1.47 4.88
N TRP A 65 -24.43 1.19 6.18
CA TRP A 65 -24.62 -0.14 6.76
C TRP A 65 -25.81 -0.23 7.73
N GLY A 66 -26.50 0.88 7.98
CA GLY A 66 -27.70 0.91 8.83
C GLY A 66 -27.43 0.44 10.26
N LYS A 67 -28.43 -0.25 10.82
CA LYS A 67 -28.40 -0.73 12.21
C LYS A 67 -27.32 -1.79 12.44
N ASP A 68 -27.05 -2.63 11.44
CA ASP A 68 -26.09 -3.75 11.56
C ASP A 68 -24.69 -3.25 11.92
N PHE A 69 -24.33 -2.03 11.51
CA PHE A 69 -23.08 -1.38 11.91
C PHE A 69 -23.01 -1.13 13.42
N ILE A 70 -24.11 -0.69 14.04
CA ILE A 70 -24.16 -0.44 15.49
C ILE A 70 -24.02 -1.75 16.25
N ASP A 71 -24.73 -2.79 15.79
CA ASP A 71 -24.68 -4.12 16.42
C ASP A 71 -23.27 -4.72 16.29
N ALA A 72 -22.62 -4.57 15.13
CA ALA A 72 -21.23 -4.98 14.91
C ALA A 72 -20.24 -4.22 15.81
N LEU A 73 -20.38 -2.89 15.91
CA LEU A 73 -19.52 -2.06 16.76
C LEU A 73 -19.67 -2.44 18.24
N TYR A 74 -20.89 -2.70 18.69
CA TYR A 74 -21.16 -3.11 20.07
C TYR A 74 -20.53 -4.47 20.39
N ASN A 75 -20.71 -5.46 19.51
CA ASN A 75 -20.18 -6.81 19.70
C ASN A 75 -18.65 -6.87 19.66
N ALA A 76 -18.01 -5.97 18.90
CA ALA A 76 -16.57 -5.95 18.75
C ALA A 76 -15.86 -5.00 19.74
N SER A 77 -16.61 -4.19 20.50
CA SER A 77 -16.02 -3.24 21.45
C SER A 77 -15.45 -3.99 22.67
N PRO A 78 -14.17 -3.83 23.01
CA PRO A 78 -13.50 -4.56 24.10
C PRO A 78 -13.85 -4.01 25.51
N GLY A 79 -14.96 -3.28 25.64
CA GLY A 79 -15.41 -2.71 26.90
C GLY A 79 -14.47 -1.62 27.42
N LEU A 80 -13.62 -1.96 28.39
CA LEU A 80 -12.70 -1.03 29.08
C LEU A 80 -11.26 -1.10 28.57
N GLU A 81 -10.92 -2.08 27.74
CA GLU A 81 -9.57 -2.25 27.21
C GLU A 81 -9.33 -1.28 26.05
N GLN A 82 -8.16 -0.63 26.04
CA GLN A 82 -7.78 0.32 24.98
C GLN A 82 -7.07 -0.42 23.84
N GLU A 83 -7.81 -1.27 23.15
CA GLU A 83 -7.31 -2.04 22.00
C GLU A 83 -7.91 -1.56 20.68
N PHE A 84 -7.17 -1.76 19.59
CA PHE A 84 -7.66 -1.49 18.24
C PHE A 84 -8.49 -2.66 17.73
N VAL A 85 -9.63 -2.33 17.14
CA VAL A 85 -10.54 -3.30 16.51
C VAL A 85 -10.64 -2.99 15.03
N ILE A 86 -10.56 -4.03 14.20
CA ILE A 86 -10.86 -3.94 12.77
C ILE A 86 -12.24 -4.54 12.56
N LEU A 87 -13.19 -3.71 12.12
CA LEU A 87 -14.52 -4.15 11.71
C LEU A 87 -14.49 -4.52 10.23
N GLU A 88 -14.78 -5.78 9.91
CA GLU A 88 -14.96 -6.25 8.55
C GLU A 88 -16.47 -6.32 8.24
N ALA A 89 -16.90 -5.58 7.21
CA ALA A 89 -18.26 -5.68 6.69
C ALA A 89 -18.30 -6.78 5.62
N HIS A 90 -19.15 -7.79 5.81
CA HIS A 90 -19.47 -8.80 4.80
C HIS A 90 -20.59 -8.35 3.87
#